data_AF-A0A539CU23-F1
#
_entry.id   AF-A0A539CU23-F1
#
_cell.length_a   1.000
_cell.length_b   1.000
_cell.length_c   1.000
_cell.angle_alpha   90.00
_cell.angle_beta   90.00
_cell.angle_gamma   90.00
#
_symmetry.space_group_name_H-M   'P 1'
#
loop_
_entity.id
_entity.type
_entity.pdbx_description
1 polymer ?
#
loop_
_entity_poly.entity_id
_entity_poly.type
_entity_poly.pdbx_seq_one_letter_code
_entity_poly.pdbx_strand_id
1 'polypeptide(L)'
;MRGEVGRPWEELKARAAESHYQRGQVPKGALVLTLGVDCQLDRIEWVLLGHGRQYRRYVVDYGTIGKHIAEPDCQRNLDLLLDRKWPNFRGRPMGISLTAIDANYSTDDVLAYARRYAPSKLIAIRGAIGDGAPRIAKVHRERNEKKGTIVTRSNRFYNIGVTRALPRSCEG
;
A
#
# COMPACT_ATOMS: atom_id res chain seq x y z
N MET A 1 -32.07 8.06 -1.86
CA MET A 1 -31.15 6.90 -1.83
C MET A 1 -30.52 6.82 -0.45
N ARG A 2 -30.74 5.73 0.29
CA ARG A 2 -30.15 5.54 1.61
C ARG A 2 -28.69 5.14 1.37
N GLY A 3 -27.73 5.98 1.75
CA GLY A 3 -26.32 5.61 1.71
C GLY A 3 -26.12 4.36 2.56
N GLU A 4 -25.45 3.35 2.02
CA GLU A 4 -25.01 2.20 2.81
C GLU A 4 -24.07 2.74 3.91
N VAL A 5 -24.61 2.89 5.12
CA VAL A 5 -23.83 3.15 6.31
C VAL A 5 -22.97 1.90 6.50
N GLY A 6 -21.66 2.03 6.28
CA GLY A 6 -20.72 0.95 6.56
C GLY A 6 -20.92 0.45 7.98
N ARG A 7 -20.73 -0.85 8.22
CA ARG A 7 -20.90 -1.41 9.57
C ARG A 7 -20.05 -0.63 10.58
N PRO A 8 -20.57 -0.35 11.78
CA PRO A 8 -19.79 0.28 12.84
C PRO A 8 -18.44 -0.43 13.04
N TRP A 9 -17.38 0.33 13.25
CA TRP A 9 -16.03 -0.22 13.38
C TRP A 9 -15.89 -1.11 14.62
N GLU A 10 -16.73 -0.89 15.64
CA GLU A 10 -16.85 -1.71 16.83
C GLU A 10 -17.27 -3.14 16.49
N GLU A 11 -18.25 -3.31 15.58
CA GLU A 11 -18.68 -4.64 15.12
C GLU A 11 -17.58 -5.33 14.32
N LEU A 12 -16.87 -4.58 13.47
CA LEU A 12 -15.74 -5.11 12.70
C LEU A 12 -14.61 -5.55 13.63
N LYS A 13 -14.34 -4.77 14.68
CA LYS A 13 -13.34 -5.08 15.72
C LYS A 13 -13.74 -6.30 16.54
N ALA A 14 -14.99 -6.42 16.96
CA ALA A 14 -15.48 -7.57 17.71
C ALA A 14 -15.33 -8.87 16.89
N ARG A 15 -15.76 -8.85 15.61
CA ARG A 15 -15.58 -9.98 14.70
C ARG A 15 -14.11 -10.31 14.43
N ALA A 16 -13.25 -9.29 14.37
CA ALA A 16 -11.81 -9.51 14.24
C ALA A 16 -11.21 -10.14 15.51
N ALA A 17 -11.75 -9.84 16.70
CA ALA A 17 -11.31 -10.43 17.96
C ALA A 17 -11.71 -11.91 18.10
N GLU A 18 -12.83 -12.32 17.49
CA GLU A 18 -13.27 -13.73 17.42
C GLU A 18 -12.45 -14.58 16.44
N SER A 19 -11.62 -13.95 15.62
CA SER A 19 -10.85 -14.62 14.58
C SER A 19 -9.73 -15.47 15.16
N HIS A 20 -9.63 -16.74 14.73
CA HIS A 20 -8.53 -17.65 15.08
C HIS A 20 -7.18 -17.30 14.39
N TYR A 21 -7.10 -16.19 13.65
CA TYR A 21 -5.86 -15.78 12.98
C TYR A 21 -4.88 -15.17 13.98
N GLN A 22 -3.72 -15.82 14.13
CA GLN A 22 -2.61 -15.25 14.89
C GLN A 22 -1.92 -14.14 14.07
N ARG A 23 -1.81 -12.94 14.66
CA ARG A 23 -1.07 -11.83 14.06
C ARG A 23 0.37 -12.24 13.75
N GLY A 24 0.86 -11.84 12.58
CA GLY A 24 2.20 -12.18 12.09
C GLY A 24 2.32 -13.57 11.48
N GLN A 25 1.26 -14.39 11.50
CA GLN A 25 1.20 -15.67 10.79
C GLN A 25 0.33 -15.54 9.52
N VAL A 26 0.84 -16.00 8.38
CA VAL A 26 0.13 -15.92 7.09
C VAL A 26 -0.96 -17.01 7.02
N PRO A 27 -2.25 -16.64 6.86
CA PRO A 27 -3.34 -17.60 6.77
C PRO A 27 -3.24 -18.55 5.58
N LYS A 28 -3.86 -19.74 5.68
CA LYS A 28 -3.92 -20.74 4.57
C LYS A 28 -4.45 -20.19 3.24
N GLY A 29 -5.35 -19.20 3.31
CA GLY A 29 -5.94 -18.57 2.12
C GLY A 29 -5.08 -17.50 1.46
N ALA A 30 -4.03 -17.01 2.12
CA ALA A 30 -3.15 -15.97 1.60
C ALA A 30 -1.99 -16.60 0.81
N LEU A 31 -1.94 -16.32 -0.50
CA LEU A 31 -0.99 -16.89 -1.44
C LEU A 31 0.15 -15.93 -1.78
N VAL A 32 -0.10 -14.63 -1.73
CA VAL A 32 0.85 -13.56 -2.06
C VAL A 32 0.84 -12.53 -0.95
N LEU A 33 2.01 -12.02 -0.57
CA LEU A 33 2.14 -10.93 0.39
C LEU A 33 2.50 -9.62 -0.30
N THR A 34 1.83 -8.55 0.08
CA THR A 34 2.19 -7.18 -0.32
C THR A 34 2.28 -6.30 0.91
N LEU A 35 3.16 -5.30 0.86
CA LEU A 35 3.28 -4.29 1.90
C LEU A 35 2.73 -2.96 1.39
N GLY A 36 1.78 -2.37 2.11
CA GLY A 36 1.39 -0.97 1.94
C GLY A 36 2.13 -0.13 2.96
N VAL A 37 2.68 1.01 2.55
CA VAL A 37 3.34 1.98 3.42
C VAL A 37 2.76 3.36 3.16
N ASP A 38 2.37 4.05 4.23
CA ASP A 38 1.89 5.41 4.21
C ASP A 38 2.90 6.31 4.94
N CYS A 39 3.30 7.41 4.30
CA CYS A 39 4.28 8.34 4.85
C CYS A 39 3.59 9.53 5.50
N GLN A 40 4.03 9.87 6.71
CA GLN A 40 3.58 11.02 7.49
C GLN A 40 4.78 11.88 7.92
N LEU A 41 4.53 13.01 8.59
CA LEU A 41 5.57 13.95 9.01
C LEU A 41 6.63 13.30 9.91
N ASP A 42 6.18 12.51 10.89
CA ASP A 42 7.02 12.01 11.99
C ASP A 42 7.12 10.48 12.02
N ARG A 43 6.47 9.81 11.07
CA ARG A 43 6.42 8.34 11.00
C ARG A 43 6.10 7.83 9.62
N ILE A 44 6.34 6.53 9.44
CA ILE A 44 5.67 5.75 8.42
C ILE A 44 4.78 4.70 9.07
N GLU A 45 3.62 4.47 8.48
CA GLU A 45 2.70 3.40 8.86
C GLU A 45 2.76 2.31 7.81
N TRP A 46 2.69 1.05 8.21
CA TRP A 46 2.74 -0.06 7.28
C TRP A 46 1.70 -1.11 7.59
N VAL A 47 1.21 -1.76 6.53
CA VAL A 47 0.28 -2.88 6.61
C VAL A 47 0.74 -3.99 5.69
N LEU A 48 0.89 -5.19 6.25
CA LEU A 48 1.17 -6.40 5.51
C LEU A 48 -0.15 -7.08 5.15
N LEU A 49 -0.39 -7.21 3.85
CA LEU A 49 -1.60 -7.83 3.31
C LEU A 49 -1.26 -9.15 2.64
N GLY A 50 -2.02 -10.18 3.00
CA GLY A 50 -2.11 -11.42 2.26
C GLY A 50 -3.24 -11.38 1.24
N HIS A 51 -2.98 -11.80 0.00
CA HIS A 51 -3.96 -11.90 -1.06
C HIS A 51 -4.26 -13.36 -1.37
N GLY A 52 -5.54 -13.69 -1.38
CA GLY A 52 -6.06 -15.02 -1.73
C GLY A 52 -6.86 -15.01 -3.01
N ARG A 53 -7.46 -16.16 -3.32
CA ARG A 53 -8.38 -16.32 -4.46
C ARG A 53 -9.62 -15.44 -4.26
N GLN A 54 -10.27 -15.07 -5.37
CA GLN A 54 -11.52 -14.30 -5.36
C GLN A 54 -11.42 -12.97 -4.60
N TYR A 55 -10.30 -12.25 -4.76
CA TYR A 55 -10.05 -10.95 -4.12
C TYR A 55 -10.10 -10.94 -2.59
N ARG A 56 -9.99 -12.10 -1.95
CA ARG A 56 -9.88 -12.18 -0.48
C ARG A 56 -8.58 -11.54 -0.03
N ARG A 57 -8.66 -10.70 1.00
CA ARG A 57 -7.50 -10.04 1.61
C ARG A 57 -7.47 -10.34 3.10
N TYR A 58 -6.26 -10.47 3.61
CA TYR A 58 -5.99 -10.80 5.01
C TYR A 58 -5.01 -9.75 5.55
N VAL A 59 -5.36 -9.06 6.62
CA VAL A 59 -4.39 -8.25 7.36
C VAL A 59 -3.53 -9.23 8.16
N VAL A 60 -2.26 -9.37 7.79
CA VAL A 60 -1.34 -10.31 8.43
C VAL A 60 -0.64 -9.64 9.61
N ASP A 61 -0.17 -8.41 9.40
CA ASP A 61 0.50 -7.60 10.40
C ASP A 61 0.41 -6.13 10.00
N TYR A 62 0.67 -5.23 10.94
CA TYR A 62 0.73 -3.79 10.72
C TYR A 62 1.60 -3.15 11.79
N GLY A 63 2.05 -1.93 11.57
CA GLY A 63 2.84 -1.22 12.58
C GLY A 63 3.30 0.15 12.11
N THR A 64 4.17 0.74 12.90
CA THR A 64 4.72 2.07 12.64
C THR A 64 6.24 2.04 12.80
N ILE A 65 6.93 2.91 12.06
CA ILE A 65 8.33 3.27 12.29
C ILE A 65 8.32 4.77 12.55
N GLY A 66 8.59 5.17 13.78
CA GLY A 66 8.44 6.56 14.26
C GLY A 66 9.58 7.48 13.84
N LYS A 67 9.75 7.66 12.53
CA LYS A 67 10.69 8.58 11.88
C LYS A 67 10.20 8.95 10.48
N HIS A 68 10.61 10.10 9.96
CA HIS A 68 10.34 10.50 8.59
C HIS A 68 11.12 9.63 7.58
N ILE A 69 10.58 9.38 6.38
CA ILE A 69 11.19 8.47 5.39
C ILE A 69 12.56 8.94 4.87
N ALA A 70 12.84 10.25 4.94
CA ALA A 70 14.15 10.79 4.58
C ALA A 70 15.25 10.41 5.59
N GLU A 71 14.88 10.04 6.82
CA GLU A 71 15.84 9.73 7.87
C GLU A 71 16.53 8.38 7.63
N PRO A 72 17.86 8.29 7.73
CA PRO A 72 18.60 7.04 7.50
C PRO A 72 18.14 5.89 8.40
N ASP A 73 17.75 6.18 9.63
CA ASP A 73 17.27 5.18 10.59
C ASP A 73 15.90 4.62 10.19
N CYS A 74 15.01 5.48 9.66
CA CYS A 74 13.73 5.05 9.11
C CYS A 74 13.97 4.10 7.93
N GLN A 75 14.87 4.47 7.03
CA GLN A 75 15.21 3.68 5.86
C GLN A 75 15.79 2.32 6.22
N ARG A 76 16.72 2.26 7.19
CA ARG A 76 17.28 0.98 7.67
C ARG A 76 16.21 0.08 8.27
N ASN A 77 15.31 0.63 9.09
CA ASN A 77 14.21 -0.15 9.66
C ASN A 77 13.22 -0.64 8.60
N LEU A 78 12.96 0.17 7.57
CA LEU A 78 12.13 -0.22 6.45
C LEU A 78 12.82 -1.29 5.59
N ASP A 79 14.13 -1.22 5.39
CA ASP A 79 14.92 -2.25 4.70
C ASP A 79 14.81 -3.60 5.43
N LEU A 80 15.00 -3.60 6.75
CA LEU A 80 14.80 -4.80 7.59
C LEU A 80 13.38 -5.35 7.50
N LEU A 81 12.37 -4.48 7.44
CA LEU A 81 10.97 -4.88 7.27
C LEU A 81 10.74 -5.52 5.89
N LEU A 82 11.33 -4.98 4.83
CA LEU A 82 11.19 -5.52 3.46
C LEU A 82 11.84 -6.91 3.33
N ASP A 83 12.94 -7.15 4.04
CA ASP A 83 13.65 -8.42 4.02
C ASP A 83 13.03 -9.50 4.91
N ARG A 84 12.28 -9.08 5.95
CA ARG A 84 11.59 -9.96 6.89
C ARG A 84 10.78 -11.03 6.17
N LYS A 85 10.70 -12.21 6.80
CA LYS A 85 9.82 -13.32 6.38
C LYS A 85 8.79 -13.58 7.46
N TRP A 86 7.61 -13.99 7.03
CA TRP A 86 6.50 -14.35 7.89
C TRP A 86 6.19 -15.84 7.76
N PRO A 87 6.00 -16.57 8.87
CA PRO A 87 5.60 -17.96 8.81
C PRO A 87 4.19 -18.07 8.27
N ASN A 88 3.96 -18.98 7.33
CA ASN A 88 2.60 -19.32 6.92
C ASN A 88 1.94 -20.30 7.90
N PHE A 89 0.69 -20.66 7.60
CA PHE A 89 -0.09 -21.62 8.41
C PHE A 89 0.59 -22.99 8.61
N ARG A 90 1.66 -23.30 7.85
CA ARG A 90 2.50 -24.51 7.98
C ARG A 90 3.89 -24.20 8.51
N GLY A 91 4.14 -22.99 9.03
CA GLY A 91 5.43 -22.53 9.53
C GLY A 91 6.47 -22.20 8.45
N ARG A 92 6.14 -22.27 7.15
CA ARG A 92 7.10 -21.98 6.08
C ARG A 92 7.27 -20.46 5.90
N PRO A 93 8.50 -19.96 5.72
CA PRO A 93 8.73 -18.53 5.55
C PRO A 93 8.17 -18.03 4.20
N MET A 94 7.42 -16.94 4.24
CA MET A 94 6.93 -16.19 3.08
C MET A 94 7.46 -14.76 3.14
N GLY A 95 7.96 -14.24 2.02
CA GLY A 95 8.43 -12.86 1.91
C GLY A 95 7.44 -11.94 1.21
N ILE A 96 7.68 -10.63 1.30
CA ILE A 96 6.93 -9.64 0.53
C ILE A 96 7.24 -9.78 -0.96
N SER A 97 6.18 -9.83 -1.77
CA SER A 97 6.29 -9.90 -3.23
C SER A 97 6.41 -8.52 -3.85
N LEU A 98 5.64 -7.55 -3.36
CA LEU A 98 5.62 -6.17 -3.82
C LEU A 98 5.27 -5.21 -2.67
N THR A 99 5.96 -4.07 -2.63
CA THR A 99 5.67 -2.96 -1.72
C THR A 99 5.17 -1.76 -2.50
N ALA A 100 4.11 -1.11 -1.99
CA ALA A 100 3.62 0.17 -2.48
C ALA A 100 3.74 1.22 -1.37
N ILE A 101 4.43 2.32 -1.66
CA ILE A 101 4.59 3.45 -0.72
C ILE A 101 3.78 4.63 -1.25
N ASP A 102 2.88 5.18 -0.44
CA ASP A 102 2.18 6.43 -0.77
C ASP A 102 3.15 7.61 -0.72
N ALA A 103 3.28 8.28 -1.85
CA ALA A 103 4.15 9.41 -2.09
C ALA A 103 3.47 10.76 -1.87
N ASN A 104 2.18 10.79 -1.50
CA ASN A 104 1.43 12.04 -1.43
C ASN A 104 1.96 13.02 -0.37
N TYR A 105 2.51 12.50 0.74
CA TYR A 105 3.09 13.33 1.80
C TYR A 105 4.49 13.88 1.45
N SER A 106 5.44 13.00 1.10
CA SER A 106 6.79 13.39 0.68
C SER A 106 7.21 12.68 -0.61
N THR A 107 6.80 13.25 -1.75
CA THR A 107 7.01 12.61 -3.06
C THR A 107 8.48 12.42 -3.40
N ASP A 108 9.32 13.44 -3.20
CA ASP A 108 10.71 13.38 -3.63
C ASP A 108 11.54 12.41 -2.77
N ASP A 109 11.30 12.36 -1.46
CA ASP A 109 11.98 11.42 -0.54
C ASP A 109 11.54 9.97 -0.78
N VAL A 110 10.23 9.74 -0.97
CA VAL A 110 9.70 8.41 -1.32
C VAL A 110 10.29 7.95 -2.65
N LEU A 111 10.36 8.82 -3.66
CA LEU A 111 10.99 8.48 -4.94
C LEU A 111 12.50 8.24 -4.81
N ALA A 112 13.21 8.99 -3.97
CA ALA A 112 14.63 8.77 -3.69
C ALA A 112 14.86 7.38 -3.07
N TYR A 113 14.08 7.03 -2.05
CA TYR A 113 14.10 5.71 -1.42
C TYR A 113 13.75 4.58 -2.40
N ALA A 114 12.67 4.75 -3.17
CA ALA A 114 12.16 3.75 -4.10
C ALA A 114 13.13 3.41 -5.25
N ARG A 115 13.98 4.36 -5.65
CA ARG A 115 14.99 4.14 -6.72
C ARG A 115 16.03 3.09 -6.36
N ARG A 116 16.23 2.79 -5.08
CA ARG A 116 17.16 1.76 -4.60
C ARG A 116 16.70 0.33 -4.96
N TYR A 117 15.45 0.17 -5.38
CA TYR A 117 14.80 -1.14 -5.61
C TYR A 117 14.35 -1.35 -7.06
N ALA A 118 14.17 -2.62 -7.45
CA ALA A 118 13.54 -2.96 -8.74
C ALA A 118 12.03 -2.59 -8.73
N PRO A 119 11.42 -2.23 -9.89
CA PRO A 119 9.99 -1.92 -9.97
C PRO A 119 9.10 -3.08 -9.55
N SER A 120 9.59 -4.31 -9.73
CA SER A 120 8.92 -5.54 -9.31
C SER A 120 8.92 -5.77 -7.80
N LYS A 121 9.69 -4.99 -7.05
CA LYS A 121 9.80 -5.08 -5.59
C LYS A 121 9.18 -3.89 -4.87
N LEU A 122 9.35 -2.69 -5.42
CA LEU A 122 8.85 -1.48 -4.77
C LEU A 122 8.39 -0.46 -5.81
N ILE A 123 7.17 0.03 -5.62
CA ILE A 123 6.57 1.11 -6.38
C ILE A 123 6.16 2.27 -5.46
N ALA A 124 6.25 3.48 -5.99
CA ALA A 124 5.65 4.65 -5.38
C ALA A 124 4.26 4.86 -6.00
N ILE A 125 3.27 5.13 -5.16
CA ILE A 125 1.90 5.41 -5.59
C ILE A 125 1.49 6.80 -5.17
N ARG A 126 0.54 7.41 -5.87
CA ARG A 126 -0.11 8.65 -5.50
C ARG A 126 -1.57 8.60 -5.93
N GLY A 127 -2.47 9.13 -5.11
CA GLY A 127 -3.87 9.31 -5.52
C GLY A 127 -3.96 10.24 -6.74
N ALA A 128 -4.66 9.82 -7.79
CA ALA A 128 -5.04 10.72 -8.87
C ALA A 128 -6.28 11.52 -8.48
N ILE A 129 -6.27 12.81 -8.83
CA ILE A 129 -7.39 13.72 -8.66
C ILE A 129 -8.31 13.59 -9.88
N GLY A 130 -9.61 13.32 -9.66
CA GLY A 130 -10.66 13.33 -10.69
C GLY A 130 -11.41 12.00 -10.87
N ASP A 131 -12.72 12.09 -11.12
CA ASP A 131 -13.66 10.96 -11.12
C ASP A 131 -13.47 9.93 -12.25
N GLY A 132 -12.74 10.29 -13.29
CA GLY A 132 -12.39 9.41 -14.42
C GLY A 132 -10.96 8.84 -14.35
N ALA A 133 -10.24 9.03 -13.24
CA ALA A 133 -8.86 8.60 -13.14
C ALA A 133 -8.74 7.06 -13.31
N PRO A 134 -7.82 6.56 -14.16
CA PRO A 134 -7.61 5.13 -14.30
C PRO A 134 -7.23 4.51 -12.95
N ARG A 135 -7.70 3.28 -12.70
CA ARG A 135 -7.45 2.57 -11.43
C ARG A 135 -5.96 2.47 -11.08
N ILE A 136 -5.11 2.26 -12.09
CA ILE A 136 -3.65 2.36 -11.99
C ILE A 136 -3.15 2.98 -13.30
N ALA A 137 -2.43 4.10 -13.22
CA ALA A 137 -1.82 4.77 -14.37
C ALA A 137 -0.37 5.12 -14.06
N LYS A 138 0.55 4.69 -14.90
CA LYS A 138 1.97 5.01 -14.72
C LYS A 138 2.26 6.46 -15.05
N VAL A 139 2.99 7.15 -14.18
CA VAL A 139 3.38 8.56 -14.38
C VAL A 139 4.62 8.62 -15.27
N HIS A 140 4.45 8.97 -16.53
CA HIS A 140 5.56 9.09 -17.49
C HIS A 140 6.27 10.45 -17.42
N ARG A 141 5.49 11.53 -17.37
CA ARG A 141 5.98 12.91 -17.37
C ARG A 141 5.10 13.76 -16.47
N GLU A 142 5.71 14.66 -15.73
CA GLU A 142 5.00 15.62 -14.88
C GLU A 142 5.69 16.97 -14.97
N ARG A 143 4.90 18.04 -15.02
CA ARG A 143 5.44 19.39 -14.96
C ARG A 143 5.73 19.72 -13.50
N ASN A 144 6.99 20.02 -13.20
CA ASN A 144 7.38 20.51 -11.89
C ASN A 144 6.90 21.96 -11.77
N GLU A 145 5.84 22.20 -10.99
CA GLU A 145 5.24 23.53 -10.83
C GLU A 145 6.22 24.55 -10.23
N LYS A 146 7.13 24.12 -9.36
CA LYS A 146 8.11 25.00 -8.71
C LYS A 146 9.25 25.45 -9.63
N LYS A 147 9.63 24.62 -10.61
CA LYS A 147 10.73 24.91 -11.55
C LYS A 147 10.27 25.20 -12.99
N GLY A 148 8.97 25.05 -13.27
CA GLY A 148 8.39 25.19 -14.62
C GLY A 148 8.82 24.12 -15.64
N THR A 149 9.70 23.18 -15.25
CA THR A 149 10.31 22.20 -16.15
C THR A 149 9.49 20.91 -16.24
N ILE A 150 9.57 20.24 -17.38
CA ILE A 150 9.01 18.89 -17.55
C ILE A 150 10.01 17.90 -16.97
N VAL A 151 9.60 17.19 -15.92
CA VAL A 151 10.41 16.15 -15.30
C VAL A 151 9.92 14.79 -15.78
N THR A 152 10.82 14.01 -16.37
CA THR A 152 10.56 12.59 -16.64
C THR A 152 10.64 11.85 -15.31
N ARG A 153 9.56 11.15 -14.95
CA ARG A 153 9.49 10.44 -13.66
C ARG A 153 9.99 9.00 -13.78
N SER A 154 10.28 8.41 -12.63
CA SER A 154 10.77 7.03 -12.54
C SER A 154 9.77 6.04 -13.13
N ASN A 155 10.26 4.94 -13.72
CA ASN A 155 9.47 3.79 -14.23
C ASN A 155 8.66 3.05 -13.14
N ARG A 156 8.54 3.62 -11.94
CA ARG A 156 8.02 3.02 -10.71
C ARG A 156 6.97 3.89 -10.02
N PHE A 157 6.57 5.00 -10.63
CA PHE A 157 5.61 5.93 -10.05
C PHE A 157 4.24 5.79 -10.71
N TYR A 158 3.20 5.57 -9.91
CA TYR A 158 1.85 5.29 -10.39
C TYR A 158 0.81 6.18 -9.71
N ASN A 159 -0.06 6.75 -10.53
CA ASN A 159 -1.30 7.38 -10.11
C ASN A 159 -2.37 6.30 -9.89
N ILE A 160 -3.10 6.38 -8.79
CA ILE A 160 -4.19 5.46 -8.43
C ILE A 160 -5.50 6.23 -8.39
N GLY A 161 -6.47 5.85 -9.21
CA GLY A 161 -7.84 6.38 -9.12
C GLY A 161 -8.49 5.96 -7.81
N VAL A 162 -8.92 6.94 -7.00
CA VAL A 162 -9.52 6.74 -5.68
C VAL A 162 -11.05 6.88 -5.67
N THR A 163 -11.66 7.24 -6.81
CA THR A 163 -13.11 7.42 -6.92
C THR A 163 -13.87 6.10 -6.84
N ARG A 164 -15.00 6.14 -6.13
CA ARG A 164 -15.94 5.01 -6.00
C ARG A 164 -16.51 4.69 -7.38
N ALA A 165 -16.33 3.44 -7.84
CA ALA A 165 -17.04 2.97 -9.02
C ALA A 165 -18.55 3.08 -8.75
N LEU A 166 -19.22 4.00 -9.44
CA LEU A 166 -20.68 4.01 -9.47
C LEU A 166 -21.14 2.71 -10.13
N PRO A 167 -22.15 2.02 -9.58
CA PRO A 167 -22.72 0.86 -10.27
C PRO A 167 -23.19 1.33 -11.65
N ARG A 168 -22.76 0.64 -12.71
CA ARG A 168 -23.36 0.85 -14.03
C ARG A 168 -24.81 0.43 -13.92
N SER A 169 -25.74 1.38 -14.01
CA SER A 169 -27.13 1.07 -14.29
C SER A 169 -27.15 0.33 -15.63
N CYS A 170 -27.43 -0.98 -15.58
CA CYS A 170 -27.86 -1.70 -16.76
C CYS A 170 -29.31 -1.28 -17.00
N GLU A 171 -29.52 -0.32 -17.89
CA GLU A 171 -30.83 -0.12 -18.50
C GLU A 171 -30.97 -1.16 -19.63
N GLY A 172 -31.96 -2.02 -19.48
CA GLY A 172 -32.41 -3.03 -20.44
C GLY A 172 -33.87 -3.31 -20.21
#